data_AF-A0A937DQ70-F1
#
_entry.id   AF-A0A937DQ70-F1
#
_cell.length_a   1.000
_cell.length_b   1.000
_cell.length_c   1.000
_cell.angle_alpha   90.00
_cell.angle_beta   90.00
_cell.angle_gamma   90.00
#
_symmetry.space_group_name_H-M   'P 1'
#
loop_
_entity.id
_entity.type
_entity.pdbx_description
1 polymer ?
#
loop_
_entity_poly.entity_id
_entity_poly.type
_entity_poly.pdbx_seq_one_letter_code
_entity_poly.pdbx_strand_id
1 'polypeptide(L)'
;KTKLTDAQADKVLEVQLWAQMQNRGLRDLSEDERAKKIKETNEEREKKLKAIPLSEEQIKAVNDFYAEMRRNRPGGGGGGQ
;
A
#
# COMPACT_ATOMS: atom_id res chain seq x y z
N LYS A 1 -14.12 0.82 -10.79
CA LYS A 1 -12.89 0.16 -11.28
C LYS A 1 -11.91 1.25 -11.69
N THR A 2 -10.65 1.17 -11.27
CA THR A 2 -9.67 2.28 -11.16
C THR A 2 -9.28 3.02 -12.44
N LYS A 3 -9.87 2.68 -13.60
CA LYS A 3 -9.60 3.27 -14.93
C LYS A 3 -8.10 3.33 -15.28
N LEU A 4 -7.30 2.43 -14.73
CA LEU A 4 -5.87 2.28 -15.08
C LEU A 4 -5.75 1.50 -16.37
N THR A 5 -4.75 1.83 -17.19
CA THR A 5 -4.27 0.90 -18.23
C THR A 5 -3.55 -0.28 -17.57
N ASP A 6 -3.39 -1.39 -18.29
CA ASP A 6 -2.67 -2.57 -17.77
C ASP A 6 -1.26 -2.19 -17.29
N ALA A 7 -0.52 -1.41 -18.08
CA ALA A 7 0.81 -0.94 -17.71
C ALA A 7 0.82 -0.03 -16.47
N GLN A 8 -0.23 0.76 -16.23
CA GLN A 8 -0.37 1.57 -15.01
C GLN A 8 -0.73 0.67 -13.82
N ALA A 9 -1.62 -0.29 -14.01
CA ALA A 9 -2.04 -1.25 -12.99
C ALA A 9 -0.87 -2.12 -12.53
N ASP A 10 -0.02 -2.59 -13.46
CA ASP A 10 1.18 -3.38 -13.16
C ASP A 10 2.15 -2.60 -12.27
N LYS A 11 2.42 -1.33 -12.59
CA LYS A 11 3.28 -0.47 -11.75
C LYS A 11 2.69 -0.23 -10.37
N VAL A 12 1.38 0.01 -10.29
CA VAL A 12 0.70 0.17 -8.99
C VAL A 12 0.80 -1.11 -8.17
N LEU A 13 0.60 -2.27 -8.81
CA LEU A 13 0.70 -3.59 -8.18
C LEU A 13 2.13 -3.87 -7.70
N GLU A 14 3.14 -3.57 -8.52
CA GLU A 14 4.55 -3.72 -8.19
C GLU A 14 4.92 -2.95 -6.92
N VAL A 15 4.49 -1.68 -6.83
CA VAL A 15 4.72 -0.84 -5.64
C VAL A 15 4.06 -1.43 -4.39
N GLN A 16 2.90 -2.04 -4.53
CA GLN A 16 2.16 -2.64 -3.41
C GLN A 16 2.78 -3.97 -2.97
N LEU A 17 3.21 -4.80 -3.92
CA LEU A 17 3.95 -6.04 -3.65
C LEU A 17 5.29 -5.73 -2.97
N TRP A 18 6.01 -4.71 -3.42
CA TRP A 18 7.22 -4.22 -2.76
C TRP A 18 6.94 -3.83 -1.31
N ALA A 19 5.91 -3.02 -1.04
CA ALA A 19 5.55 -2.61 0.31
C ALA A 19 5.15 -3.81 1.19
N GLN A 20 4.42 -4.79 0.64
CA GLN A 20 4.13 -6.03 1.36
C GLN A 20 5.38 -6.83 1.68
N MET A 21 6.36 -6.87 0.77
CA MET A 21 7.63 -7.56 0.98
C MET A 21 8.44 -6.93 2.10
N GLN A 22 8.54 -5.59 2.15
CA GLN A 22 9.20 -4.88 3.24
C GLN A 22 8.56 -5.19 4.61
N ASN A 23 7.23 -5.34 4.62
CA ASN A 23 6.48 -5.63 5.84
C ASN A 23 6.51 -7.11 6.28
N ARG A 24 7.01 -8.05 5.45
CA ARG A 24 7.10 -9.47 5.83
C ARG A 24 8.16 -9.75 6.90
N GLY A 25 9.22 -8.96 6.94
CA GLY A 25 10.32 -9.10 7.90
C GLY A 25 10.11 -8.39 9.25
N LEU A 26 8.87 -8.01 9.57
CA LEU A 26 8.57 -7.22 10.77
C LEU A 26 8.22 -8.05 12.02
N ARG A 27 8.16 -9.38 11.91
CA ARG A 27 7.72 -10.26 13.01
C ARG A 27 8.73 -10.35 14.16
N ASP A 28 10.02 -10.24 13.84
CA ASP A 28 11.11 -10.40 14.79
C ASP A 28 11.60 -9.05 15.36
N LEU A 29 10.98 -7.93 14.96
CA LEU A 29 11.32 -6.58 15.40
C LEU A 29 10.50 -6.18 16.64
N SER A 30 11.09 -5.31 17.47
CA SER A 30 10.36 -4.63 18.54
C SER A 30 9.22 -3.76 17.98
N GLU A 31 8.23 -3.42 18.82
CA GLU A 31 7.07 -2.60 18.38
C GLU A 31 7.50 -1.24 17.81
N ASP A 32 8.49 -0.59 18.45
CA ASP A 32 9.02 0.70 18.01
C ASP A 32 9.75 0.59 16.66
N GLU A 33 10.60 -0.42 16.48
CA GLU A 33 11.30 -0.67 15.23
C GLU A 33 10.34 -1.04 14.10
N ARG A 34 9.31 -1.84 14.43
CA ARG A 34 8.23 -2.19 13.52
C ARG A 34 7.46 -0.94 13.09
N ALA A 35 7.06 -0.08 14.02
CA ALA A 35 6.34 1.16 13.71
C ALA A 35 7.18 2.09 12.82
N LYS A 36 8.46 2.25 13.14
CA LYS A 36 9.40 3.05 12.33
C LYS A 36 9.51 2.51 10.91
N LYS A 37 9.72 1.19 10.76
CA LYS A 37 9.89 0.56 9.45
C LYS A 37 8.61 0.57 8.60
N ILE A 38 7.45 0.43 9.24
CA ILE A 38 6.15 0.61 8.58
C ILE A 38 6.00 2.04 8.07
N LYS A 39 6.36 3.04 8.88
CA LYS A 39 6.29 4.46 8.49
C LYS A 39 7.21 4.75 7.29
N GLU A 40 8.47 4.34 7.36
CA GLU A 40 9.44 4.49 6.26
C GLU A 40 8.95 3.82 4.98
N THR A 41 8.45 2.58 5.08
CA THR A 41 7.88 1.85 3.94
C THR A 41 6.68 2.56 3.34
N ASN A 42 5.78 3.11 4.16
CA ASN A 42 4.60 3.85 3.69
C ASN A 42 4.99 5.14 2.97
N GLU A 43 5.94 5.91 3.50
CA GLU A 43 6.44 7.14 2.88
C GLU A 43 7.10 6.85 1.53
N GLU A 44 7.93 5.81 1.45
CA GLU A 44 8.56 5.43 0.19
C GLU A 44 7.55 4.83 -0.80
N ARG A 45 6.56 4.05 -0.33
CA ARG A 45 5.44 3.61 -1.18
C ARG A 45 4.72 4.80 -1.80
N GLU A 46 4.43 5.84 -1.02
CA GLU A 46 3.78 7.05 -1.51
C GLU A 46 4.61 7.75 -2.58
N LYS A 47 5.93 7.86 -2.37
CA LYS A 47 6.86 8.39 -3.38
C LYS A 47 6.83 7.57 -4.67
N LYS A 48 6.86 6.23 -4.57
CA LYS A 48 6.82 5.35 -5.74
C LYS A 48 5.48 5.45 -6.48
N LEU A 49 4.35 5.56 -5.79
CA LEU A 49 3.03 5.76 -6.41
C LEU A 49 2.94 7.11 -7.14
N LYS A 50 3.46 8.20 -6.54
CA LYS A 50 3.51 9.53 -7.17
C LYS A 50 4.42 9.58 -8.41
N ALA A 51 5.38 8.67 -8.54
CA ALA A 51 6.23 8.55 -9.71
C ALA A 51 5.54 7.84 -10.90
N ILE A 52 4.40 7.18 -10.66
CA ILE A 52 3.59 6.61 -11.74
C ILE A 52 2.79 7.77 -12.36
N PRO A 53 2.78 7.92 -13.70
CA PRO A 53 2.01 8.96 -14.39
C PRO A 53 0.52 8.62 -14.33
N LEU A 54 -0.10 8.86 -13.17
CA LEU A 54 -1.52 8.70 -12.89
C LEU A 54 -2.17 10.09 -12.84
N SER A 55 -3.40 10.19 -13.33
CA SER A 55 -4.23 11.37 -13.07
C SER A 55 -4.72 11.40 -11.62
N GLU A 56 -5.16 12.56 -11.14
CA GLU A 56 -5.73 12.70 -9.78
C GLU A 56 -6.92 11.77 -9.54
N GLU A 57 -7.80 11.62 -10.54
CA GLU A 57 -8.91 10.65 -10.50
C GLU A 57 -8.42 9.21 -10.33
N GLN A 58 -7.35 8.83 -11.05
CA GLN A 58 -6.76 7.50 -10.96
C GLN A 58 -6.09 7.27 -9.60
N ILE A 59 -5.39 8.27 -9.06
CA ILE A 59 -4.79 8.21 -7.71
C ILE A 59 -5.89 7.99 -6.66
N LYS A 60 -6.97 8.78 -6.72
CA LYS A 60 -8.11 8.63 -5.82
C LYS A 60 -8.72 7.23 -5.93
N ALA A 61 -8.96 6.74 -7.15
CA ALA A 61 -9.55 5.44 -7.35
C ALA A 61 -8.66 4.29 -6.85
N VAL A 62 -7.33 4.40 -7.01
CA VAL A 62 -6.35 3.46 -6.45
C VAL A 62 -6.40 3.48 -4.92
N ASN A 63 -6.41 4.66 -4.31
CA ASN A 63 -6.49 4.79 -2.85
C ASN A 63 -7.78 4.18 -2.30
N ASP A 64 -8.93 4.48 -2.92
CA ASP A 64 -10.23 3.95 -2.55
C ASP A 64 -10.25 2.41 -2.67
N PHE A 65 -9.71 1.86 -3.76
CA PHE A 65 -9.61 0.42 -3.98
C PHE A 65 -8.80 -0.28 -2.87
N TYR A 66 -7.63 0.26 -2.51
CA TYR A 66 -6.81 -0.33 -1.44
C TYR A 66 -7.39 -0.09 -0.03
N ALA A 67 -8.16 0.97 0.17
CA ALA A 67 -8.89 1.20 1.41
C ALA A 67 -10.03 0.18 1.57
N GLU A 68 -10.78 -0.07 0.49
CA GLU A 68 -11.84 -1.08 0.45
C GLU A 68 -11.27 -2.49 0.64
N MET A 69 -10.16 -2.83 -0.04
CA MET A 69 -9.46 -4.10 0.16
C MET A 69 -9.01 -4.30 1.61
N ARG A 70 -8.53 -3.23 2.28
CA ARG A 70 -8.18 -3.31 3.71
C ARG A 70 -9.40 -3.57 4.58
N ARG A 71 -10.48 -2.84 4.35
CA ARG A 71 -11.75 -2.99 5.09
C ARG A 71 -12.37 -4.37 4.92
N ASN A 72 -12.26 -4.94 3.72
CA ASN A 72 -12.91 -6.19 3.35
C ASN A 72 -12.03 -7.43 3.57
N ARG A 73 -10.82 -7.27 4.12
CA ARG A 73 -9.94 -8.42 4.41
C ARG A 73 -10.39 -9.08 5.73
N PRO A 74 -10.91 -10.32 5.71
CA PRO A 74 -11.21 -11.04 6.94
C PRO A 74 -9.90 -11.24 7.71
N GLY A 75 -9.78 -10.60 8.88
CA GLY A 75 -8.56 -10.54 9.69
C GLY A 75 -7.67 -9.30 9.49
N GLY A 76 -8.05 -8.34 8.65
CA GLY A 76 -7.29 -7.10 8.40
C GLY A 76 -7.93 -5.80 8.92
N GLY A 77 -9.13 -5.89 9.50
CA GLY A 77 -9.78 -4.81 10.23
C GLY A 77 -9.96 -5.21 11.69
N GLY A 78 -9.11 -4.68 12.57
CA GLY A 78 -9.28 -4.81 14.02
C GLY A 78 -8.27 -5.73 14.70
N GLY A 79 -7.08 -5.22 15.01
CA GLY A 79 -6.83 -4.97 16.43
C GLY A 79 -7.39 -3.57 16.66
N GLY A 80 -8.54 -3.33 17.27
CA GLY A 80 -9.13 -4.08 18.37
C GLY A 80 -8.66 -3.44 19.67
N GLN A 81 -9.23 -2.27 19.96
CA GLN A 81 -9.18 -1.48 21.21
C GLN A 81 -7.89 -0.73 21.52
#